data_AF-A0A7R8WQ50-F1
#
_entry.id   AF-A0A7R8WQ50-F1
#
_cell.length_a   1.000
_cell.length_b   1.000
_cell.length_c   1.000
_cell.angle_alpha   90.00
_cell.angle_beta   90.00
_cell.angle_gamma   90.00
#
_symmetry.space_group_name_H-M   'P 1'
#
loop_
_entity.id
_entity.type
_entity.pdbx_description
1 polymer ?
#
loop_
_entity_poly.entity_id
_entity_poly.type
_entity_poly.pdbx_seq_one_letter_code
_entity_poly.pdbx_strand_id
1 'polypeptide(L)'
;MTVSYTKDVATTSGLGVFWKLLFRFRGSLFKLIMYDYLLFLFLFFTISTLYRTVMSPAQKRYFEAVSLYFDYFANTMPISFVLGFYVNVIYGRWWAQYNTIPWPDTVAVFVTANIKGMVVDCFYYGFSRSRPAWTSSLRQCLTIKQVSCLIFIANVKISPQKWLRNHRSADEEARRETQEK
;
A
#
# COMPACT_ATOMS: atom_id res chain seq x y z
N MET A 1 -4.50 -9.88 4.66
CA MET A 1 -5.68 -10.63 4.16
C MET A 1 -6.64 -9.62 3.56
N THR A 2 -7.14 -9.85 2.34
CA THR A 2 -8.05 -8.93 1.65
C THR A 2 -9.41 -8.89 2.36
N VAL A 3 -9.91 -7.70 2.66
CA VAL A 3 -11.22 -7.49 3.31
C VAL A 3 -12.20 -7.01 2.25
N SER A 4 -13.14 -7.88 1.87
CA SER A 4 -14.18 -7.54 0.88
C SER A 4 -15.38 -6.90 1.59
N TYR A 5 -15.63 -5.61 1.32
CA TYR A 5 -16.78 -4.84 1.83
C TYR A 5 -17.78 -4.46 0.74
N THR A 6 -17.59 -4.96 -0.49
CA THR A 6 -18.40 -4.64 -1.68
C THR A 6 -19.88 -4.92 -1.49
N LYS A 7 -20.25 -5.97 -0.74
CA LYS A 7 -21.65 -6.32 -0.46
C LYS A 7 -22.33 -5.31 0.48
N ASP A 8 -21.57 -4.75 1.42
CA ASP A 8 -22.09 -3.81 2.42
C ASP A 8 -22.32 -2.40 1.84
N VAL A 9 -21.67 -2.09 0.71
CA VAL A 9 -21.81 -0.80 0.00
C VAL A 9 -22.72 -0.86 -1.23
N ALA A 10 -23.24 -2.05 -1.59
CA ALA A 10 -24.06 -2.25 -2.78
C ALA A 10 -25.49 -1.68 -2.64
N THR A 11 -25.99 -1.54 -1.40
CA THR A 11 -27.30 -0.96 -1.11
C THR A 11 -27.15 0.49 -0.68
N THR A 12 -27.77 1.43 -1.41
CA THR A 12 -27.91 2.85 -1.06
C THR A 12 -28.91 3.05 0.10
N SER A 13 -28.66 2.41 1.23
CA SER A 13 -29.48 2.57 2.44
C SER A 13 -28.99 3.79 3.24
N GLY A 14 -29.24 5.00 2.74
CA GLY A 14 -29.08 6.27 3.46
C GLY A 14 -27.67 6.60 3.99
N LEU A 15 -27.61 7.55 4.94
CA LEU A 15 -26.37 8.08 5.55
C LEU A 15 -25.62 7.08 6.45
N GLY A 16 -26.17 5.88 6.71
CA GLY A 16 -25.65 4.94 7.71
C GLY A 16 -24.62 3.92 7.21
N VAL A 17 -24.43 3.77 5.90
CA VAL A 17 -23.53 2.75 5.33
C VAL A 17 -22.06 3.06 5.64
N PHE A 18 -21.62 4.31 5.46
CA PHE A 18 -20.23 4.70 5.71
C PHE A 18 -19.83 4.58 7.19
N TRP A 19 -20.74 4.95 8.10
CA TRP A 19 -20.52 4.81 9.54
C TRP A 19 -20.32 3.34 9.97
N LYS A 20 -21.06 2.41 9.37
CA LYS A 20 -20.86 0.96 9.59
C LYS A 20 -19.47 0.49 9.12
N LEU A 21 -18.97 1.05 8.02
CA LEU A 21 -17.62 0.75 7.53
C LEU A 21 -16.53 1.37 8.43
N LEU A 22 -16.74 2.59 8.93
CA LEU A 22 -15.79 3.29 9.80
C LEU A 22 -15.55 2.52 11.11
N PHE A 23 -16.60 2.00 11.73
CA PHE A 23 -16.50 1.26 13.00
C PHE A 23 -16.11 -0.22 12.84
N ARG A 24 -15.90 -0.70 11.62
CA ARG A 24 -15.40 -2.06 11.39
C ARG A 24 -13.96 -2.16 11.88
N PHE A 25 -13.62 -3.07 12.80
CA PHE A 25 -12.26 -3.19 13.36
C PHE A 25 -11.29 -4.04 12.50
N ARG A 26 -11.80 -4.99 11.71
CA ARG A 26 -10.95 -5.94 10.97
C ARG A 26 -10.44 -5.31 9.67
N GLY A 27 -9.14 -5.03 9.61
CA GLY A 27 -8.49 -4.37 8.46
C GLY A 27 -8.75 -2.85 8.41
N SER A 28 -9.11 -2.27 9.54
CA SER A 28 -9.41 -0.84 9.65
C SER A 28 -8.16 0.01 9.68
N LEU A 29 -8.31 1.25 9.22
CA LEU A 29 -7.28 2.29 9.34
C LEU A 29 -6.88 2.50 10.81
N PHE A 30 -7.83 2.40 11.73
CA PHE A 30 -7.56 2.51 13.17
C PHE A 30 -6.57 1.47 13.65
N LYS A 31 -6.68 0.20 13.22
CA LYS A 31 -5.72 -0.85 13.63
C LYS A 31 -4.31 -0.57 13.11
N LEU A 32 -4.18 0.06 11.95
CA LEU A 32 -2.89 0.42 11.35
C LEU A 32 -2.25 1.59 12.09
N ILE A 33 -3.02 2.63 12.39
CA ILE A 33 -2.51 3.90 12.96
C ILE A 33 -2.42 3.87 14.49
N MET A 34 -3.05 2.90 15.16
CA MET A 34 -3.20 2.87 16.62
C MET A 34 -1.87 3.06 17.37
N TYR A 35 -0.81 2.35 16.97
CA TYR A 35 0.47 2.38 17.68
C TYR A 35 1.21 3.71 17.49
N ASP A 36 1.24 4.24 16.26
CA ASP A 36 1.85 5.54 15.97
C ASP A 36 1.11 6.67 16.69
N TYR A 37 -0.23 6.59 16.72
CA TYR A 37 -1.07 7.57 17.43
C TYR A 37 -0.90 7.51 18.95
N LEU A 38 -0.85 6.31 19.53
CA LEU A 38 -0.59 6.16 20.96
C LEU A 38 0.80 6.66 21.35
N LEU A 39 1.82 6.40 20.53
CA LEU A 39 3.16 6.93 20.75
C LEU A 39 3.18 8.47 20.68
N PHE A 40 2.49 9.05 19.70
CA PHE A 40 2.33 10.51 19.58
C PHE A 40 1.66 11.11 20.82
N LEU A 41 0.54 10.52 21.27
CA LEU A 41 -0.16 10.99 22.48
C LEU A 41 0.73 10.88 23.71
N PHE A 42 1.43 9.76 23.88
CA PHE A 42 2.33 9.54 25.01
C PHE A 42 3.42 10.62 25.07
N LEU A 43 4.09 10.90 23.95
CA LEU A 43 5.10 11.96 23.85
C LEU A 43 4.50 13.34 24.13
N PHE A 44 3.33 13.64 23.55
CA PHE A 44 2.64 14.91 23.75
C PHE A 44 2.28 15.15 25.22
N PHE A 45 1.68 14.16 25.88
CA PHE A 45 1.35 14.25 27.31
C PHE A 45 2.59 14.32 28.20
N THR A 46 3.67 13.64 27.83
CA THR A 46 4.94 13.72 28.54
C THR A 46 5.50 15.14 28.50
N ILE A 47 5.57 15.76 27.31
CA ILE A 47 6.06 17.14 27.14
C ILE A 47 5.14 18.14 27.86
N SER A 48 3.81 17.96 27.74
CA SER A 48 2.82 18.82 28.41
C SER A 48 2.96 18.77 29.95
N THR A 49 3.16 17.57 30.51
CA THR A 49 3.37 17.39 31.96
C THR A 49 4.70 18.00 32.40
N LEU A 50 5.79 17.81 31.62
CA LEU A 50 7.10 18.40 31.91
C LEU A 50 7.06 19.94 31.91
N TYR A 51 6.40 20.55 30.92
CA TYR A 51 6.22 22.01 30.86
C TYR A 51 5.45 22.55 32.08
N ARG A 52 4.44 21.82 32.56
CA ARG A 52 3.63 22.24 33.71
C ARG A 52 4.35 22.08 35.04
N THR A 53 5.04 20.96 35.26
CA THR A 53 5.52 20.54 36.59
C THR A 53 7.02 20.77 36.84
N VAL A 54 7.86 20.68 35.80
CA VAL A 54 9.33 20.67 35.95
C VAL A 54 9.99 21.96 35.50
N MET A 55 9.43 22.64 34.50
CA MET A 55 10.10 23.75 33.82
C MET A 55 10.03 25.07 34.61
N SER A 56 11.17 25.78 34.74
CA SER A 56 11.24 27.10 35.37
C SER A 56 10.67 28.23 34.47
N PRO A 57 10.30 29.41 35.02
CA PRO A 57 9.67 30.48 34.23
C PRO A 57 10.51 30.98 33.04
N ALA A 58 11.83 31.03 33.20
CA ALA A 58 12.74 31.42 32.12
C ALA A 58 12.77 30.39 30.99
N GLN A 59 12.84 29.10 31.35
CA GLN A 59 12.83 27.99 30.40
C GLN A 59 11.51 27.90 29.61
N LYS A 60 10.37 28.18 30.26
CA LYS A 60 9.05 28.20 29.60
C LYS A 60 8.99 29.20 28.45
N ARG A 61 9.59 30.40 28.61
CA ARG A 61 9.65 31.40 27.53
C ARG A 61 10.42 30.93 26.31
N TYR A 62 11.53 30.22 26.51
CA TYR A 62 12.27 29.62 25.40
C TYR A 62 11.48 28.52 24.71
N PHE A 63 10.78 27.67 25.48
CA PHE A 63 9.93 26.63 24.93
C PHE A 63 8.77 27.20 24.09
N GLU A 64 8.14 28.28 24.55
CA GLU A 64 7.09 28.99 23.82
C GLU A 64 7.60 29.52 22.48
N ALA A 65 8.77 30.16 22.48
CA ALA A 65 9.39 30.65 21.23
C ALA A 65 9.67 29.51 20.24
N VAL A 66 10.16 28.36 20.72
CA VAL A 66 10.37 27.17 19.88
C VAL A 66 9.05 26.59 19.36
N SER A 67 8.00 26.57 20.19
CA SER A 67 6.68 26.07 19.76
C SER A 67 6.07 26.94 18.65
N LEU A 68 6.20 28.27 18.74
CA LEU A 68 5.75 29.21 17.71
C LEU A 68 6.55 29.06 16.41
N TYR A 69 7.85 28.79 16.52
CA TYR A 69 8.68 28.46 15.37
C TYR A 69 8.11 27.25 14.63
N PHE A 70 7.88 26.12 15.32
CA PHE A 70 7.34 24.92 14.68
C PHE A 70 5.94 25.09 14.09
N ASP A 71 5.07 25.89 14.73
CA ASP A 71 3.74 26.19 14.20
C ASP A 71 3.81 26.93 12.85
N TYR A 72 4.71 27.88 12.72
CA TYR A 72 4.95 28.58 11.44
C TYR A 72 5.40 27.62 10.33
N PHE A 73 6.33 26.69 10.62
CA PHE A 73 6.78 25.70 9.62
C PHE A 73 5.69 24.69 9.27
N ALA A 74 4.87 24.26 10.25
CA ALA A 74 3.78 23.32 10.01
C ALA A 74 2.74 23.88 9.03
N ASN A 75 2.40 25.17 9.16
CA ASN A 75 1.46 25.84 8.26
C ASN A 75 2.04 26.11 6.86
N THR A 76 3.36 26.28 6.77
CA THR A 76 4.05 26.59 5.51
C THR A 76 4.22 25.35 4.62
N MET A 77 4.31 24.15 5.19
CA MET A 77 4.58 22.91 4.46
C MET A 77 3.30 22.21 3.96
N PRO A 78 3.04 22.11 2.64
CA PRO A 78 1.86 21.44 2.11
C PRO A 78 2.03 19.91 2.07
N ILE A 79 2.13 19.28 3.25
CA ILE A 79 2.36 17.83 3.38
C ILE A 79 1.24 17.02 2.70
N SER A 80 0.00 17.50 2.79
CA SER A 80 -1.17 16.87 2.17
C SER A 80 -1.04 16.74 0.65
N PHE A 81 -0.42 17.72 -0.01
CA PHE A 81 -0.19 17.70 -1.45
C PHE A 81 0.78 16.58 -1.84
N VAL A 82 1.94 16.54 -1.18
CA VAL A 82 2.98 15.53 -1.42
C VAL A 82 2.47 14.12 -1.12
N LEU A 83 1.72 13.95 -0.01
CA LEU A 83 1.10 12.68 0.35
C LEU A 83 0.09 12.22 -0.72
N GLY A 84 -0.67 13.15 -1.30
CA GLY A 84 -1.60 12.87 -2.40
C GLY A 84 -0.89 12.27 -3.62
N PHE A 85 0.21 12.88 -4.09
CA PHE A 85 0.99 12.30 -5.20
C PHE A 85 1.59 10.95 -4.84
N TYR A 86 2.12 10.83 -3.63
CA TYR A 86 2.76 9.61 -3.16
C TYR A 86 1.77 8.43 -3.17
N VAL A 87 0.57 8.63 -2.62
CA VAL A 87 -0.49 7.61 -2.60
C VAL A 87 -0.95 7.26 -4.02
N ASN A 88 -1.09 8.24 -4.91
CA ASN A 88 -1.48 7.99 -6.30
C ASN A 88 -0.48 7.08 -7.04
N VAL A 89 0.82 7.33 -6.87
CA VAL A 89 1.88 6.49 -7.45
C VAL A 89 1.84 5.06 -6.89
N ILE A 90 1.66 4.91 -5.57
CA ILE A 90 1.55 3.58 -4.95
C ILE A 90 0.34 2.82 -5.48
N TYR A 91 -0.82 3.48 -5.54
CA TYR A 91 -2.05 2.87 -6.03
C TYR A 91 -1.90 2.39 -7.48
N GLY A 92 -1.32 3.22 -8.36
CA GLY A 92 -1.08 2.83 -9.75
C GLY A 92 -0.17 1.59 -9.87
N ARG A 93 0.90 1.51 -9.06
CA ARG A 93 1.79 0.34 -9.04
C ARG A 93 1.11 -0.91 -8.49
N TRP A 94 0.32 -0.76 -7.43
CA TRP A 94 -0.44 -1.85 -6.84
C TRP A 94 -1.47 -2.40 -7.83
N TRP A 95 -2.20 -1.52 -8.53
CA TRP A 95 -3.17 -1.93 -9.54
C TRP A 95 -2.51 -2.62 -10.74
N ALA A 96 -1.36 -2.11 -11.20
CA ALA A 96 -0.57 -2.78 -12.23
C ALA A 96 -0.15 -4.19 -11.79
N GLN A 97 0.30 -4.37 -10.54
CA GLN A 97 0.62 -5.70 -9.99
C GLN A 97 -0.61 -6.60 -9.94
N TYR A 98 -1.76 -6.07 -9.53
CA TYR A 98 -3.01 -6.81 -9.49
C TYR A 98 -3.39 -7.36 -10.88
N ASN A 99 -3.27 -6.53 -11.93
CA ASN A 99 -3.60 -6.93 -13.30
C ASN A 99 -2.60 -7.92 -13.91
N THR A 100 -1.39 -8.06 -13.36
CA THR A 100 -0.41 -9.06 -13.84
C THR A 100 -0.70 -10.47 -13.36
N ILE A 101 -1.63 -10.66 -12.41
CA ILE A 101 -2.00 -11.99 -11.92
C ILE A 101 -2.82 -12.70 -13.01
N PRO A 102 -2.32 -13.79 -13.62
CA PRO A 102 -3.03 -14.47 -14.70
C PRO A 102 -4.23 -15.26 -14.14
N TRP A 103 -5.41 -15.05 -14.72
CA TRP A 103 -6.61 -15.84 -14.43
C TRP A 103 -6.62 -17.12 -15.27
N PRO A 104 -6.90 -18.30 -14.68
CA PRO A 104 -6.92 -19.56 -15.42
C PRO A 104 -8.14 -19.71 -16.35
N ASP A 105 -9.14 -18.83 -16.23
CA ASP A 105 -10.44 -18.96 -16.92
C ASP A 105 -10.30 -19.02 -18.44
N THR A 106 -9.51 -18.12 -19.04
CA THR A 106 -9.30 -18.10 -20.49
C THR A 106 -8.61 -19.36 -21.00
N VAL A 107 -7.65 -19.89 -20.23
CA VAL A 107 -6.94 -21.13 -20.58
C VAL A 107 -7.87 -22.33 -20.42
N ALA A 108 -8.71 -22.36 -19.38
CA ALA A 108 -9.67 -23.43 -19.15
C ALA A 108 -10.71 -23.54 -20.28
N VAL A 109 -11.25 -22.41 -20.75
CA VAL A 109 -12.18 -22.38 -21.89
C VAL A 109 -11.49 -22.84 -23.17
N PHE A 110 -10.25 -22.39 -23.43
CA PHE A 110 -9.49 -22.79 -24.61
C PHE A 110 -9.23 -24.30 -24.64
N VAL A 111 -8.84 -24.89 -23.51
CA VAL A 111 -8.59 -26.33 -23.39
C VAL A 111 -9.88 -27.13 -23.58
N THR A 112 -11.01 -26.67 -23.00
CA THR A 112 -12.31 -27.35 -23.11
C THR A 112 -12.86 -27.32 -24.53
N ALA A 113 -12.64 -26.23 -25.27
CA ALA A 113 -13.13 -26.08 -26.65
C ALA A 113 -12.32 -26.91 -27.67
N ASN A 114 -11.00 -27.05 -27.46
CA ASN A 114 -10.10 -27.71 -28.42
C ASN A 114 -9.88 -29.20 -28.12
N ILE A 115 -10.12 -29.68 -26.89
CA ILE A 115 -9.98 -31.10 -26.52
C ILE A 115 -11.37 -31.73 -26.40
N LYS A 116 -11.91 -32.22 -27.52
CA LYS A 116 -13.14 -33.02 -27.54
C LYS A 116 -12.79 -34.49 -27.25
N GLY A 117 -13.40 -35.08 -26.21
CA GLY A 117 -13.37 -36.54 -25.99
C GLY A 117 -12.73 -37.05 -24.68
N MET A 118 -12.14 -36.21 -23.82
CA MET A 118 -11.57 -36.65 -22.52
C MET A 118 -12.31 -36.10 -21.28
N VAL A 119 -13.36 -35.31 -21.46
CA VAL A 119 -13.99 -34.56 -20.36
C VAL A 119 -15.05 -35.39 -19.62
N VAL A 120 -15.76 -36.29 -20.31
CA VAL A 120 -16.85 -37.05 -19.67
C VAL A 120 -16.32 -38.07 -18.65
N ASP A 121 -15.18 -38.72 -18.94
CA ASP A 121 -14.59 -39.70 -18.02
C ASP A 121 -13.82 -39.07 -16.86
N CYS A 122 -13.17 -37.91 -17.08
CA CYS A 122 -12.33 -37.26 -16.07
C CYS A 122 -13.13 -36.47 -15.02
N PHE A 123 -14.39 -36.10 -15.31
CA PHE A 123 -15.25 -35.39 -14.35
C PHE A 123 -16.09 -36.35 -13.49
N TYR A 124 -16.36 -37.57 -13.97
CA TYR A 124 -17.15 -38.59 -13.25
C TYR A 124 -16.30 -39.61 -12.44
N TYR A 125 -15.10 -39.98 -12.92
CA TYR A 125 -14.18 -40.86 -12.18
C TYR A 125 -12.99 -40.05 -11.65
N GLY A 126 -12.88 -39.98 -10.32
CA GLY A 126 -11.89 -39.17 -9.62
C GLY A 126 -10.43 -39.37 -10.06
N PHE A 127 -9.71 -38.25 -10.05
CA PHE A 127 -8.40 -38.10 -9.40
C PHE A 127 -7.37 -39.22 -9.63
N SER A 128 -6.94 -39.51 -10.87
CA SER A 128 -5.74 -40.35 -11.05
C SER A 128 -4.87 -40.08 -12.28
N ARG A 129 -5.34 -39.41 -13.36
CA ARG A 129 -4.52 -39.40 -14.60
C ARG A 129 -4.58 -38.19 -15.53
N SER A 130 -4.81 -36.99 -15.01
CA SER A 130 -4.77 -35.77 -15.83
C SER A 130 -3.56 -34.92 -15.46
N ARG A 131 -2.40 -35.13 -16.10
CA ARG A 131 -1.17 -34.36 -15.82
C ARG A 131 -1.11 -32.92 -16.40
N PRO A 132 -1.71 -32.56 -17.55
CA PRO A 132 -1.39 -31.26 -18.17
C PRO A 132 -2.06 -30.05 -17.49
N ALA A 133 -3.34 -30.12 -17.08
CA ALA A 133 -4.03 -28.98 -16.46
C ALA A 133 -3.46 -28.60 -15.06
N TRP A 134 -2.91 -29.58 -14.33
CA TRP A 134 -2.23 -29.31 -13.07
C TRP A 134 -0.88 -28.63 -13.28
N THR A 135 -0.19 -28.86 -14.41
CA THR A 135 1.12 -28.22 -14.65
C THR A 135 1.01 -26.70 -14.81
N SER A 136 -0.08 -26.20 -15.43
CA SER A 136 -0.35 -24.76 -15.53
C SER A 136 -0.78 -24.18 -14.19
N SER A 137 -1.62 -24.86 -13.42
CA SER A 137 -2.06 -24.39 -12.10
C SER A 137 -0.95 -24.47 -11.04
N LEU A 138 -0.10 -25.50 -11.07
CA LEU A 138 1.10 -25.61 -10.24
C LEU A 138 2.15 -24.58 -10.66
N ARG A 139 2.34 -24.33 -11.97
CA ARG A 139 3.21 -23.26 -12.46
C ARG A 139 2.69 -21.88 -12.07
N GLN A 140 1.39 -21.63 -12.13
CA GLN A 140 0.75 -20.42 -11.60
C GLN A 140 0.92 -20.30 -10.09
N CYS A 141 0.79 -21.39 -9.33
CA CYS A 141 0.98 -21.37 -7.88
C CYS A 141 2.45 -21.12 -7.50
N LEU A 142 3.41 -21.71 -8.24
CA LEU A 142 4.83 -21.42 -8.09
C LEU A 142 5.17 -19.99 -8.52
N THR A 143 4.65 -19.49 -9.63
CA THR A 143 4.87 -18.09 -10.04
C THR A 143 4.24 -17.12 -9.06
N ILE A 144 3.06 -17.37 -8.51
CA ILE A 144 2.44 -16.51 -7.48
C ILE A 144 3.27 -16.48 -6.19
N LYS A 145 3.83 -17.63 -5.75
CA LYS A 145 4.72 -17.69 -4.57
C LYS A 145 6.07 -17.01 -4.82
N GLN A 146 6.67 -17.25 -5.98
CA GLN A 146 7.95 -16.65 -6.39
C GLN A 146 7.81 -15.14 -6.63
N VAL A 147 6.76 -14.71 -7.32
CA VAL A 147 6.45 -13.30 -7.60
C VAL A 147 6.05 -12.57 -6.33
N SER A 148 5.31 -13.16 -5.38
CA SER A 148 5.03 -12.51 -4.09
C SER A 148 6.31 -12.26 -3.28
N CYS A 149 7.25 -13.21 -3.23
CA CYS A 149 8.55 -13.01 -2.58
C CYS A 149 9.45 -12.02 -3.34
N LEU A 150 9.51 -12.12 -4.67
CA LEU A 150 10.31 -11.23 -5.52
C LEU A 150 9.78 -9.81 -5.53
N ILE A 151 8.46 -9.59 -5.55
CA ILE A 151 7.84 -8.26 -5.43
C ILE A 151 8.16 -7.65 -4.06
N PHE A 152 8.14 -8.44 -2.99
CA PHE A 152 8.49 -7.94 -1.65
C PHE A 152 9.96 -7.51 -1.59
N ILE A 153 10.88 -8.34 -2.10
CA ILE A 153 12.32 -8.05 -2.14
C ILE A 153 12.64 -6.90 -3.12
N ALA A 154 12.02 -6.89 -4.30
CA ALA A 154 12.26 -5.90 -5.34
C ALA A 154 11.68 -4.53 -4.95
N ASN A 155 10.49 -4.43 -4.34
CA ASN A 155 9.97 -3.13 -3.90
C ASN A 155 10.80 -2.52 -2.75
N VAL A 156 11.30 -3.35 -1.83
CA VAL A 156 12.25 -2.91 -0.79
C VAL A 156 13.56 -2.43 -1.40
N LYS A 157 14.07 -3.09 -2.46
CA LYS A 157 15.39 -2.77 -3.06
C LYS A 157 15.35 -1.71 -4.18
N ILE A 158 14.20 -1.52 -4.82
CA ILE A 158 13.99 -0.55 -5.92
C ILE A 158 13.67 0.85 -5.39
N SER A 159 13.02 0.99 -4.22
CA SER A 159 12.72 2.30 -3.64
C SER A 159 13.97 3.19 -3.48
N PRO A 160 15.11 2.71 -2.91
CA PRO A 160 16.32 3.51 -2.78
C PRO A 160 17.05 3.74 -4.13
N GLN A 161 17.09 2.72 -4.99
CA GLN A 161 17.85 2.74 -6.25
C GLN A 161 17.21 3.61 -7.33
N LYS A 162 15.89 3.63 -7.41
CA LYS A 162 15.16 4.45 -8.40
C LYS A 162 15.17 5.93 -8.03
N TRP A 163 15.13 6.24 -6.73
CA TRP A 163 15.29 7.60 -6.19
C TRP A 163 16.68 8.18 -6.48
N LEU A 164 17.75 7.41 -6.20
CA LEU A 164 19.14 7.82 -6.51
C LEU A 164 19.41 8.06 -8.00
N ARG A 165 18.78 7.28 -8.88
CA ARG A 165 18.95 7.42 -10.32
C ARG A 165 18.25 8.66 -10.86
N ASN A 166 17.04 8.94 -10.38
CA ASN A 166 16.28 10.13 -10.78
C ASN A 166 16.93 11.43 -10.29
N HIS A 167 17.54 11.44 -9.10
CA HIS A 167 18.30 12.61 -8.65
C HIS A 167 19.60 12.81 -9.42
N ARG A 168 20.31 11.72 -9.75
CA ARG A 168 21.52 11.80 -10.59
C ARG A 168 21.23 12.36 -11.98
N SER A 169 20.12 11.97 -12.61
CA SER A 169 19.72 12.53 -13.91
C SER A 169 19.32 14.00 -13.82
N ALA A 170 18.66 14.42 -12.74
CA ALA A 170 18.30 15.83 -12.53
C ALA A 170 19.55 16.72 -12.30
N ASP A 171 20.54 16.22 -11.57
CA ASP A 171 21.82 16.92 -11.36
C ASP A 171 22.64 17.04 -12.65
N GLU A 172 22.57 16.04 -13.55
CA GLU A 172 23.25 16.07 -14.85
C GLU A 172 22.59 17.06 -15.82
N GLU A 173 21.27 17.17 -15.80
CA GLU A 173 20.51 18.11 -16.64
C GLU A 173 20.75 19.57 -16.19
N ALA A 174 20.75 19.83 -14.87
CA ALA A 174 21.07 21.15 -14.32
C ALA A 174 22.50 21.63 -14.64
N ARG A 175 23.48 20.72 -14.73
CA ARG A 175 24.86 21.06 -15.16
C ARG A 175 24.94 21.44 -16.63
N ARG A 176 24.14 20.81 -17.49
CA ARG A 176 24.10 21.13 -18.93
C ARG A 176 23.52 22.51 -19.16
N GLU A 177 22.44 22.86 -18.46
CA GLU A 177 21.82 24.19 -18.53
C GLU A 177 22.74 25.31 -18.00
N THR A 178 23.67 24.99 -17.08
CA THR A 178 24.66 25.95 -16.58
C THR A 178 25.83 26.14 -17.54
N GLN A 179 26.10 25.18 -18.44
CA GLN A 179 27.15 25.29 -19.46
C GLN A 179 26.67 25.96 -20.76
N GLU A 180 25.35 26.00 -20.99
CA GLU A 180 24.74 26.70 -22.12
C GLU A 180 24.45 28.19 -21.85
N LYS A 181 24.71 28.68 -20.63
CA LYS A 181 24.60 30.10 -20.24
C LYS A 181 25.98 30.73 -20.08
#